data_AF-A0A7N2LSD4-F1
#
_entry.id   AF-A0A7N2LSD4-F1
#
_cell.length_a   1.000
_cell.length_b   1.000
_cell.length_c   1.000
_cell.angle_alpha   90.00
_cell.angle_beta   90.00
_cell.angle_gamma   90.00
#
_symmetry.space_group_name_H-M   'P 1'
#
loop_
_entity.id
_entity.type
_entity.pdbx_description
1 polymer ?
#
loop_
_entity_poly.entity_id
_entity_poly.type
_entity_poly.pdbx_seq_one_letter_code
_entity_poly.pdbx_strand_id
1 'polypeptide(L)'
;MALKFLNKKGWHTGSLRNIENVWKAEQKRDAEDKKLEELRKQIQEERERHEFRLLQEQAGLVPKQERLDFLYDSGLAVGKGSFIIGTGISYAWSFVRRQASVCE
;
A
#
# COMPACT_ATOMS: atom_id res chain seq x y z
N MET A 1 46.53 -6.27 -18.98
CA MET A 1 45.72 -6.89 -17.91
C MET A 1 46.08 -6.32 -16.53
N ALA A 2 45.77 -5.04 -16.25
CA ALA A 2 46.15 -4.38 -14.99
C ALA A 2 44.96 -4.03 -14.06
N LEU A 3 43.72 -4.00 -14.56
CA LEU A 3 42.56 -3.56 -13.76
C LEU A 3 41.84 -4.70 -12.99
N LYS A 4 42.20 -5.96 -13.20
CA LYS A 4 41.53 -7.12 -12.59
C LYS A 4 41.70 -7.19 -11.06
N PHE A 5 42.78 -6.61 -10.52
CA PHE A 5 43.03 -6.57 -9.08
C PHE A 5 42.02 -5.69 -8.32
N LEU A 6 41.57 -4.60 -8.94
CA LEU A 6 40.63 -3.66 -8.34
C LEU A 6 39.27 -4.30 -8.05
N ASN A 7 38.81 -5.21 -8.91
CA ASN A 7 37.55 -5.94 -8.71
C ASN A 7 37.55 -6.91 -7.52
N LYS A 8 38.71 -7.25 -6.95
CA LYS A 8 38.81 -8.02 -5.71
C LYS A 8 38.59 -7.16 -4.46
N LYS A 9 38.54 -5.83 -4.59
CA LYS A 9 38.35 -4.89 -3.49
C LYS A 9 36.85 -4.65 -3.28
N GLY A 10 36.39 -4.78 -2.03
CA GLY A 10 34.97 -4.65 -1.68
C GLY A 10 34.37 -3.27 -1.93
N TRP A 11 35.20 -2.21 -1.98
CA TRP A 11 34.76 -0.84 -2.25
C TRP A 11 34.78 -0.46 -3.74
N HIS A 12 35.27 -1.33 -4.63
CA HIS A 12 35.40 -1.00 -6.05
C HIS A 12 34.04 -1.02 -6.74
N THR A 13 33.72 0.04 -7.49
CA THR A 13 32.41 0.24 -8.14
C THR A 13 32.13 -0.79 -9.23
N GLY A 14 33.16 -1.26 -9.94
CA GLY A 14 33.05 -2.33 -10.95
C GLY A 14 32.98 -3.76 -10.39
N SER A 15 32.95 -3.94 -9.07
CA SER A 15 32.75 -5.25 -8.45
C SER A 15 31.30 -5.73 -8.66
N LEU A 16 31.12 -6.98 -9.12
CA LEU A 16 29.79 -7.56 -9.37
C LEU A 16 28.85 -7.45 -8.17
N ARG A 17 29.37 -7.59 -6.94
CA ARG A 17 28.60 -7.46 -5.70
C ARG A 17 28.08 -6.05 -5.48
N ASN A 18 28.87 -5.04 -5.84
CA ASN A 18 28.48 -3.64 -5.69
C ASN A 18 27.48 -3.24 -6.76
N ILE A 19 27.70 -3.69 -8.00
CA ILE A 19 26.74 -3.52 -9.10
C ILE A 19 25.39 -4.13 -8.73
N GLU A 20 25.37 -5.35 -8.16
CA GLU A 20 24.15 -6.01 -7.70
C GLU A 20 23.45 -5.22 -6.57
N ASN A 21 24.22 -4.71 -5.60
CA ASN A 21 23.66 -3.90 -4.51
C ASN A 21 23.06 -2.59 -4.99
N VAL A 22 23.75 -1.89 -5.90
CA VAL A 22 23.26 -0.65 -6.53
C VAL A 22 21.99 -0.95 -7.31
N TRP A 23 21.97 -2.01 -8.12
CA TRP A 23 20.79 -2.41 -8.87
C TRP A 23 19.58 -2.73 -7.97
N LYS A 24 19.79 -3.41 -6.84
CA LYS A 24 18.73 -3.66 -5.85
C LYS A 24 18.22 -2.36 -5.23
N ALA A 25 19.12 -1.41 -4.94
CA ALA A 25 18.75 -0.11 -4.41
C ALA A 25 17.95 0.73 -5.42
N GLU A 26 18.37 0.73 -6.69
CA GLU A 26 17.67 1.37 -7.81
C GLU A 26 16.26 0.77 -7.98
N GLN A 27 16.14 -0.56 -8.02
CA GLN A 27 14.82 -1.21 -8.11
C GLN A 27 13.89 -0.84 -6.96
N LYS A 28 14.42 -0.76 -5.74
CA LYS A 28 13.63 -0.36 -4.57
C LYS A 28 13.17 1.10 -4.71
N ARG A 29 14.05 1.99 -5.18
CA ARG A 29 13.72 3.41 -5.41
C ARG A 29 12.66 3.56 -6.49
N ASP A 30 12.79 2.86 -7.61
CA ASP A 30 11.79 2.86 -8.68
C ASP A 30 10.43 2.37 -8.19
N ALA A 31 10.41 1.35 -7.33
CA ALA A 31 9.16 0.83 -6.74
C ALA A 31 8.53 1.83 -5.75
N GLU A 32 9.34 2.55 -4.97
CA GLU A 32 8.87 3.62 -4.09
C GLU A 32 8.35 4.81 -4.88
N ASP A 33 9.05 5.21 -5.94
CA ASP A 33 8.69 6.36 -6.76
C ASP A 33 7.39 6.11 -7.54
N LYS A 34 7.18 4.89 -8.06
CA LYS A 34 5.89 4.49 -8.66
C LYS A 34 4.72 4.56 -7.67
N LYS A 35 4.94 4.12 -6.42
CA LYS A 35 3.91 4.24 -5.37
C LYS A 35 3.61 5.69 -5.03
N LEU A 36 4.64 6.54 -4.99
CA LEU A 36 4.46 7.98 -4.77
C LEU A 36 3.70 8.64 -5.93
N GLU A 37 3.97 8.26 -7.17
CA GLU A 37 3.22 8.74 -8.34
C GLU A 37 1.76 8.34 -8.31
N GLU A 38 1.46 7.10 -7.94
CA GLU A 38 0.08 6.62 -7.76
C GLU A 38 -0.65 7.44 -6.69
N LEU A 39 -0.04 7.66 -5.53
CA LEU A 39 -0.62 8.48 -4.46
C LEU A 39 -0.81 9.95 -4.87
N ARG A 40 0.16 10.52 -5.61
CA ARG A 40 0.03 11.89 -6.15
C ARG A 40 -1.15 12.00 -7.09
N LYS A 41 -1.37 10.99 -7.93
CA LYS A 41 -2.51 10.93 -8.85
C LYS A 41 -3.84 10.86 -8.08
N GLN A 42 -3.93 10.02 -7.05
CA GLN A 42 -5.12 9.93 -6.20
C GLN A 42 -5.47 11.27 -5.54
N ILE A 43 -4.48 11.98 -5.00
CA ILE A 43 -4.68 13.31 -4.40
C ILE A 43 -5.20 14.31 -5.43
N GLN A 44 -4.66 14.27 -6.66
CA GLN A 44 -5.08 15.17 -7.72
C GLN A 44 -6.54 14.89 -8.15
N GLU A 45 -6.91 13.62 -8.31
CA GLU A 45 -8.28 13.22 -8.63
C GLU A 45 -9.27 13.59 -7.50
N GLU A 46 -8.86 13.50 -6.24
CA GLU A 46 -9.66 13.98 -5.10
C GLU A 46 -9.86 15.49 -5.12
N ARG A 47 -8.80 16.25 -5.41
CA ARG A 47 -8.88 17.72 -5.53
C ARG A 47 -9.82 18.15 -6.64
N GLU A 48 -9.70 17.55 -7.83
CA GLU A 48 -10.57 17.87 -8.98
C GLU A 48 -12.03 17.55 -8.68
N ARG A 49 -12.32 16.42 -8.02
CA ARG A 49 -13.69 16.06 -7.60
C ARG A 49 -14.24 17.06 -6.59
N HIS A 50 -13.42 17.48 -5.63
CA HIS A 50 -13.83 18.47 -4.63
C HIS A 50 -14.09 19.85 -5.26
N GLU A 51 -13.22 20.30 -6.15
CA GLU A 51 -13.40 21.56 -6.90
C GLU A 51 -14.67 21.53 -7.76
N PHE A 52 -14.94 20.42 -8.44
CA PHE A 52 -16.17 20.26 -9.21
C PHE A 52 -17.42 20.34 -8.35
N ARG A 53 -17.40 19.74 -7.15
CA ARG A 53 -18.52 19.85 -6.19
C ARG A 53 -18.71 21.29 -5.72
N LEU A 54 -17.64 21.99 -5.35
CA LEU A 54 -17.72 23.40 -4.96
C LEU A 54 -18.29 24.26 -6.09
N LEU A 55 -17.92 23.99 -7.34
CA LEU A 55 -18.45 24.72 -8.50
C LEU A 55 -19.97 24.47 -8.68
N GLN A 56 -20.44 23.23 -8.47
CA GLN A 56 -21.88 22.91 -8.52
C GLN A 56 -22.67 23.58 -7.39
N GLU A 57 -22.11 23.63 -6.18
CA GLU A 57 -22.71 24.34 -5.04
C GLU A 57 -22.79 25.84 -5.31
N GLN A 58 -21.74 26.45 -5.87
CA GLN A 58 -21.72 27.86 -6.26
C GLN A 58 -22.74 28.18 -7.36
N ALA A 59 -22.92 27.27 -8.31
CA ALA A 59 -23.93 27.39 -9.35
C ALA A 59 -25.37 27.20 -8.81
N GLY A 60 -25.53 26.78 -7.55
CA GLY A 60 -26.83 26.60 -6.90
C GLY A 60 -27.63 25.40 -7.39
N LEU A 61 -27.00 24.49 -8.16
CA LEU A 61 -27.65 23.28 -8.68
C LEU A 61 -27.80 22.19 -7.61
N VAL A 62 -26.93 22.18 -6.61
CA VAL A 62 -26.90 21.16 -5.55
C VAL A 62 -26.94 21.83 -4.18
N PRO A 63 -27.85 21.43 -3.27
CA PRO A 63 -27.90 21.97 -1.91
C PRO A 63 -26.63 21.58 -1.15
N LYS A 64 -26.13 22.48 -0.30
CA LYS A 64 -24.91 22.27 0.50
C LYS A 64 -25.11 21.08 1.46
N GLN A 65 -24.45 19.95 1.18
CA GLN A 65 -24.54 18.75 2.01
C GLN A 65 -23.64 18.91 3.25
N GLU A 66 -24.19 18.86 4.46
CA GLU A 66 -23.42 19.02 5.71
C GLU A 66 -22.51 17.80 5.98
N ARG A 67 -21.22 17.97 5.66
CA ARG A 67 -20.02 17.50 6.38
C ARG A 67 -19.78 16.01 6.66
N LEU A 68 -20.68 15.07 6.33
CA LEU A 68 -20.51 13.66 6.71
C LEU A 68 -20.09 12.71 5.58
N ASP A 69 -19.90 13.18 4.35
CA ASP A 69 -19.52 12.31 3.22
C ASP A 69 -18.16 11.63 3.42
N PHE A 70 -17.20 12.34 4.03
CA PHE A 70 -15.88 11.80 4.35
C PHE A 70 -15.96 10.52 5.23
N LEU A 71 -16.96 10.43 6.10
CA LEU A 71 -17.16 9.25 6.96
C LEU A 71 -17.62 8.02 6.14
N TYR A 72 -18.38 8.24 5.06
CA TYR A 72 -18.94 7.18 4.23
C TYR A 72 -18.00 6.74 3.10
N ASP A 73 -17.17 7.66 2.58
CA ASP A 73 -16.14 7.33 1.58
C ASP A 73 -14.91 6.62 2.18
N SER A 74 -14.56 6.93 3.43
CA SER A 74 -13.35 6.38 4.08
C SER A 74 -13.44 4.90 4.48
N GLY A 75 -14.57 4.22 4.23
CA GLY A 75 -14.77 2.81 4.59
C GLY A 75 -14.75 2.52 6.10
N LEU A 76 -14.63 3.56 6.94
CA LEU A 76 -14.63 3.51 8.40
C LEU A 76 -16.05 3.50 8.99
N ALA A 77 -17.08 3.69 8.16
CA ALA A 77 -18.47 3.56 8.55
C ALA A 77 -18.81 2.10 8.88
N VAL A 78 -18.72 1.77 10.16
CA VAL A 78 -19.38 0.69 10.92
C VAL A 78 -20.16 -0.31 10.05
N GLY A 79 -19.62 -1.52 9.90
CA GLY A 79 -20.44 -2.73 9.77
C GLY A 79 -20.64 -3.34 8.37
N LYS A 80 -19.80 -3.07 7.38
CA LYS A 80 -19.78 -3.89 6.14
C LYS A 80 -18.43 -4.56 5.97
N GLY A 81 -18.40 -5.82 6.39
CA GLY A 81 -17.25 -6.71 6.25
C GLY A 81 -16.73 -6.73 4.82
N SER A 82 -15.50 -6.28 4.65
CA SER A 82 -14.69 -6.56 3.47
C SER A 82 -13.43 -7.29 3.94
N PHE A 83 -13.52 -8.61 3.83
CA PHE A 83 -12.48 -9.40 3.16
C PHE A 83 -11.04 -9.11 3.59
N ILE A 84 -10.78 -9.19 4.90
CA ILE A 84 -9.42 -9.36 5.41
C ILE A 84 -9.01 -10.79 5.07
N ILE A 85 -8.23 -10.90 4.00
CA ILE A 85 -7.04 -11.73 3.86
C ILE A 85 -6.91 -12.80 4.97
N GLY A 86 -7.02 -14.06 4.59
CA GLY A 86 -6.49 -15.18 5.36
C GLY A 86 -7.54 -16.07 6.00
N THR A 87 -8.03 -17.03 5.20
CA THR A 87 -8.45 -18.34 5.69
C THR A 87 -7.36 -18.93 6.60
N GLY A 88 -7.45 -18.70 7.91
CA GLY A 88 -6.40 -19.14 8.83
C GLY A 88 -6.78 -19.23 10.31
N ILE A 89 -7.98 -18.82 10.72
CA ILE A 89 -8.35 -18.82 12.15
C ILE A 89 -9.46 -19.83 12.47
N SER A 90 -10.19 -20.35 11.48
CA SER A 90 -11.30 -21.28 11.74
C SER A 90 -10.87 -22.68 12.18
N TYR A 91 -9.72 -23.20 11.73
CA TYR A 91 -9.31 -24.57 12.03
C TYR A 91 -8.65 -24.74 13.41
N ALA A 92 -8.10 -23.66 13.98
CA ALA A 92 -7.42 -23.72 15.29
C ALA A 92 -8.40 -23.97 16.45
N TRP A 93 -9.60 -23.38 16.40
CA TRP A 93 -10.63 -23.58 17.42
C TRP A 93 -11.29 -24.96 17.34
N SER A 94 -11.39 -25.56 16.15
CA SER A 94 -11.93 -26.92 16.00
C SER A 94 -10.97 -28.01 16.47
N PHE A 95 -9.65 -27.81 16.34
CA PHE A 95 -8.65 -28.78 16.80
C PHE A 95 -8.54 -28.80 18.33
N VAL A 96 -8.54 -27.62 18.98
CA VAL A 96 -8.51 -27.52 20.45
C VAL A 96 -9.79 -28.07 21.10
N ARG A 97 -10.95 -27.95 20.45
CA ARG A 97 -12.21 -28.51 20.98
C ARG A 97 -12.32 -30.03 20.85
N ARG A 98 -11.57 -30.67 19.93
CA ARG A 98 -11.59 -32.13 19.73
C ARG A 98 -10.63 -32.87 20.66
N GLN A 99 -9.58 -32.22 21.15
CA GLN A 99 -8.61 -32.83 22.05
C GLN A 99 -9.09 -32.88 23.51
N ALA A 100 -10.08 -32.06 23.89
CA ALA A 100 -10.70 -32.07 25.21
C ALA A 100 -11.77 -33.18 25.42
N SER A 101 -12.12 -33.95 24.38
CA SER A 101 -13.16 -35.01 24.46
C SER A 101 -12.60 -36.44 24.50
N VAL A 102 -11.28 -36.62 24.50
CA VAL A 102 -10.61 -37.94 24.53
C VAL A 102 -9.89 -38.19 25.88
N CYS A 103 -10.20 -37.37 26.89
CA CYS A 103 -9.83 -37.60 28.28
C CYS A 103 -11.09 -37.62 29.14
N GLU A 104 -11.98 -38.55 28.86
CA GLU A 104 -12.95 -39.12 29.82
C GLU A 104 -13.06 -40.63 29.54
#